data_AF-A0A0F7NC54-F1
#
_entry.id   AF-A0A0F7NC54-F1
#
_cell.length_a   1.000
_cell.length_b   1.000
_cell.length_c   1.000
_cell.angle_alpha   90.00
_cell.angle_beta   90.00
_cell.angle_gamma   90.00
#
_symmetry.space_group_name_H-M   'P 1'
#
loop_
_entity.id
_entity.type
_entity.pdbx_description
1 polymer ?
#
loop_
_entity_poly.entity_id
_entity_poly.type
_entity_poly.pdbx_seq_one_letter_code
_entity_poly.pdbx_strand_id
1 'polypeptide(L)'
;MSAQDGVPGVRAGGPSRTTRLDAQVIIVGAGPVGLMLAGELSLRGVRVVVVEQRHGPTTESRASTLHARTMEIFDSRGLLPDVGGPPNATRGHFGGIPLDLTLPGAYPGQWKVPQAKTESVLEEWALSLGADIHCGTRLRVLGVTQEGDSVEAEAVGRDGEVVRLRAAYLVACDGQDSTVRRLTSAPFPGHGAARELLRADVAGIDVPDRRFERLPRGLAIAARREDGVTRVMVHEFGAPVRASGKPDFAGFCATWRRVTGEDISGGTPLWVNSFHDANRQLASYRQGRILYAGDAAHQQLPIGGQALNLGVQDAFNLGWKLAATVRGRAPEGLLDSYHTERHAVGRAVLGNIRAQALLLLGGHDNDPLRTVLTELIGHEAVRTTLAGAVSGLGIRYDVGGPPHPLLGARLPHARLLVAGAPRTTAELLRSGRGLLLGLGGAPPAGADGWADRVDVVTAEPEPPRADGAAGPLDGTGALLVRPDGYVAWAGDRRGDGLAEALRRWFGTPGEPHGRATAATAAGAARRTERTHTPAPVHHGPA
;
A
#
# COMPACT_ATOMS: atom_id res chain seq x y z
N MET A 1 -25.68 -13.61 -68.89
CA MET A 1 -26.33 -13.18 -67.64
C MET A 1 -26.11 -14.30 -66.63
N SER A 2 -25.43 -14.18 -65.50
CA SER A 2 -24.80 -13.05 -64.80
C SER A 2 -23.84 -13.64 -63.74
N ALA A 3 -22.79 -12.87 -63.42
CA ALA A 3 -22.01 -12.75 -62.16
C ALA A 3 -21.91 -13.98 -61.21
N GLN A 4 -20.72 -14.56 -60.98
CA GLN A 4 -19.70 -14.11 -60.01
C GLN A 4 -20.27 -13.60 -58.68
N ASP A 5 -20.06 -14.38 -57.60
CA ASP A 5 -19.62 -13.82 -56.31
C ASP A 5 -18.86 -14.89 -55.51
N GLY A 6 -17.58 -14.59 -55.29
CA GLY A 6 -16.63 -15.45 -54.60
C GLY A 6 -16.82 -15.44 -53.08
N VAL A 7 -16.63 -16.61 -52.50
CA VAL A 7 -16.50 -16.83 -51.06
C VAL A 7 -15.37 -15.94 -50.51
N PRO A 8 -15.57 -15.16 -49.43
CA PRO A 8 -14.48 -14.43 -48.81
C PRO A 8 -13.51 -15.43 -48.18
N GLY A 9 -12.30 -15.50 -48.73
CA GLY A 9 -11.19 -16.25 -48.15
C GLY A 9 -10.90 -15.78 -46.73
N VAL A 10 -10.88 -16.74 -45.80
CA VAL A 10 -10.27 -16.60 -44.48
C VAL A 10 -8.85 -16.10 -44.70
N ARG A 11 -8.58 -14.83 -44.32
CA ARG A 11 -7.22 -14.31 -44.30
C ARG A 11 -6.42 -15.16 -43.32
N ALA A 12 -5.43 -15.88 -43.85
CA ALA A 12 -4.39 -16.52 -43.06
C ALA A 12 -3.80 -15.48 -42.09
N GLY A 13 -3.83 -15.79 -40.80
CA GLY A 13 -3.26 -14.93 -39.76
C GLY A 13 -1.79 -14.65 -40.06
N GLY A 14 -1.43 -13.38 -40.16
CA GLY A 14 -0.04 -12.96 -40.23
C GLY A 14 0.75 -13.47 -39.02
N PRO A 15 2.09 -13.51 -39.09
CA PRO A 15 2.91 -14.05 -38.01
C PRO A 15 2.57 -13.35 -36.69
N SER A 16 2.26 -14.11 -35.64
CA SER A 16 1.99 -13.54 -34.33
C SER A 16 3.23 -12.74 -33.90
N ARG A 17 3.10 -11.41 -33.82
CA ARG A 17 4.16 -10.55 -33.29
C ARG A 17 4.51 -11.09 -31.91
N THR A 18 5.79 -11.39 -31.72
CA THR A 18 6.34 -11.85 -30.46
C THR A 18 7.29 -10.77 -29.97
N THR A 19 6.97 -10.13 -28.85
CA THR A 19 7.85 -9.15 -28.21
C THR A 19 8.58 -9.82 -27.05
N ARG A 20 9.86 -9.47 -26.86
CA ARG A 20 10.68 -9.96 -25.74
C ARG A 20 11.06 -8.78 -24.84
N LEU A 21 10.81 -8.94 -23.55
CA LEU A 21 11.11 -7.96 -22.52
C LEU A 21 12.01 -8.61 -21.46
N ASP A 22 13.24 -8.12 -21.34
CA ASP A 22 14.19 -8.55 -20.32
C ASP A 22 14.27 -7.49 -19.21
N ALA A 23 14.09 -7.91 -17.96
CA ALA A 23 14.12 -7.04 -16.79
C ALA A 23 14.97 -7.67 -15.68
N GLN A 24 15.27 -6.91 -14.63
CA GLN A 24 15.78 -7.51 -13.40
C GLN A 24 14.63 -8.01 -12.53
N VAL A 25 13.52 -7.28 -12.51
CA VAL A 25 12.30 -7.66 -11.79
C VAL A 25 11.09 -7.44 -12.68
N ILE A 26 10.21 -8.45 -12.77
CA ILE A 26 8.88 -8.33 -13.35
C ILE A 26 7.86 -8.14 -12.22
N ILE A 27 6.94 -7.20 -12.37
CA ILE A 27 5.81 -7.01 -11.46
C ILE A 27 4.52 -7.30 -12.25
N VAL A 28 3.66 -8.14 -11.70
CA VAL A 28 2.37 -8.47 -12.32
C VAL A 28 1.28 -7.70 -11.57
N GLY A 29 0.65 -6.73 -12.24
CA GLY A 29 -0.38 -5.84 -11.70
C GLY A 29 0.14 -4.43 -11.41
N ALA A 30 -0.53 -3.41 -11.98
CA ALA A 30 -0.28 -1.99 -11.77
C ALA A 30 -1.36 -1.36 -10.87
N GLY A 31 -1.76 -2.07 -9.81
CA GLY A 31 -2.48 -1.47 -8.69
C GLY A 31 -1.52 -0.67 -7.78
N PRO A 32 -2.02 -0.03 -6.70
CA PRO A 32 -1.19 0.77 -5.80
C PRO A 32 0.03 0.02 -5.25
N VAL A 33 -0.11 -1.27 -4.99
CA VAL A 33 0.96 -2.14 -4.49
C VAL A 33 2.07 -2.33 -5.53
N GLY A 34 1.70 -2.67 -6.76
CA GLY A 34 2.65 -2.89 -7.84
C GLY A 34 3.37 -1.60 -8.26
N LEU A 35 2.63 -0.48 -8.33
CA LEU A 35 3.20 0.82 -8.66
C LEU A 35 4.14 1.34 -7.56
N MET A 36 3.79 1.18 -6.28
CA MET A 36 4.68 1.49 -5.16
C MET A 36 5.97 0.66 -5.24
N LEU A 37 5.85 -0.64 -5.50
CA LEU A 37 7.01 -1.53 -5.61
C LEU A 37 7.89 -1.16 -6.81
N ALA A 38 7.28 -0.83 -7.95
CA ALA A 38 7.99 -0.41 -9.16
C ALA A 38 8.83 0.85 -8.89
N GLY A 39 8.25 1.85 -8.23
CA GLY A 39 8.98 3.05 -7.84
C GLY A 39 10.07 2.78 -6.80
N GLU A 40 9.85 1.96 -5.77
CA GLU A 40 10.89 1.62 -4.79
C GLU A 40 12.10 0.89 -5.43
N LEU A 41 11.85 -0.01 -6.39
CA LEU A 41 12.91 -0.70 -7.12
C LEU A 41 13.64 0.25 -8.07
N SER A 42 12.90 1.06 -8.82
CA SER A 42 13.46 2.00 -9.81
C SER A 42 14.26 3.12 -9.15
N LEU A 43 13.83 3.60 -7.98
CA LEU A 43 14.58 4.54 -7.13
C LEU A 43 16.01 4.05 -6.83
N ARG A 44 16.22 2.73 -6.85
CA ARG A 44 17.50 2.08 -6.53
C ARG A 44 18.23 1.55 -7.77
N GLY A 45 17.78 1.96 -8.95
CA GLY A 45 18.39 1.64 -10.25
C GLY A 45 18.14 0.20 -10.72
N VAL A 46 17.08 -0.46 -10.24
CA VAL A 46 16.68 -1.79 -10.74
C VAL A 46 15.85 -1.62 -12.00
N ARG A 47 16.15 -2.39 -13.06
CA ARG A 47 15.31 -2.43 -14.27
C ARG A 47 14.02 -3.20 -13.99
N VAL A 48 12.89 -2.50 -14.03
CA VAL A 48 11.56 -3.05 -13.71
C VAL A 48 10.67 -3.01 -14.93
N VAL A 49 10.00 -4.14 -15.19
CA VAL A 49 8.86 -4.22 -16.12
C VAL A 49 7.61 -4.55 -15.33
N VAL A 50 6.56 -3.77 -15.49
CA VAL A 50 5.23 -3.99 -14.91
C VAL A 50 4.28 -4.44 -16.02
N VAL A 51 3.56 -5.55 -15.83
CA VAL A 51 2.50 -5.99 -16.74
C VAL A 51 1.13 -5.87 -16.07
N GLU A 52 0.21 -5.15 -16.71
CA GLU A 52 -1.14 -4.88 -16.20
C GLU A 52 -2.19 -5.28 -17.22
N GLN A 53 -3.17 -6.07 -16.78
CA GLN A 53 -4.24 -6.57 -17.66
C GLN A 53 -5.24 -5.48 -18.07
N ARG A 54 -5.44 -4.45 -17.24
CA ARG A 54 -6.33 -3.33 -17.53
C ARG A 54 -5.73 -2.44 -18.61
N HIS A 55 -6.59 -1.87 -19.45
CA HIS A 55 -6.17 -0.94 -20.51
C HIS A 55 -5.97 0.50 -20.04
N GLY A 56 -6.45 0.83 -18.85
CA GLY A 56 -6.37 2.15 -18.27
C GLY A 56 -6.72 2.10 -16.79
N PRO A 57 -6.80 3.27 -16.14
CA PRO A 57 -7.11 3.37 -14.71
C PRO A 57 -8.41 2.65 -14.35
N THR A 58 -8.52 2.22 -13.10
CA THR A 58 -9.78 1.66 -12.61
C THR A 58 -10.91 2.69 -12.72
N THR A 59 -12.03 2.29 -13.32
CA THR A 59 -13.29 3.04 -13.28
C THR A 59 -14.19 2.60 -12.12
N GLU A 60 -13.74 1.63 -11.31
CA GLU A 60 -14.51 1.13 -10.19
C GLU A 60 -14.62 2.19 -9.09
N SER A 61 -15.84 2.38 -8.59
CA SER A 61 -16.14 3.31 -7.50
C SER A 61 -15.69 2.75 -6.14
N ARG A 62 -14.39 2.51 -5.95
CA ARG A 62 -13.81 2.05 -4.67
C ARG A 62 -13.64 3.26 -3.74
N ALA A 63 -14.23 3.19 -2.55
CA ALA A 63 -13.80 4.08 -1.47
C ALA A 63 -12.47 3.53 -0.96
N SER A 64 -11.40 4.32 -1.06
CA SER A 64 -10.12 4.02 -0.44
C SER A 64 -9.84 5.00 0.68
N THR A 65 -9.47 4.43 1.82
CA THR A 65 -8.94 5.15 2.96
C THR A 65 -7.43 4.93 2.96
N LEU A 66 -6.65 6.00 2.98
CA LEU A 66 -5.25 5.91 3.39
C LEU A 66 -5.20 6.12 4.91
N HIS A 67 -4.31 5.39 5.57
CA HIS A 67 -4.06 5.51 7.00
C HIS A 67 -2.73 6.20 7.26
N ALA A 68 -2.54 6.68 8.49
CA ALA A 68 -1.37 7.45 8.90
C ALA A 68 -0.04 6.82 8.45
N ARG A 69 0.14 5.50 8.58
CA ARG A 69 1.39 4.86 8.17
C ARG A 69 1.66 4.97 6.67
N THR A 70 0.63 4.87 5.83
CA THR A 70 0.77 5.03 4.38
C THR A 70 1.08 6.48 4.01
N MET A 71 0.53 7.44 4.75
CA MET A 71 0.88 8.86 4.57
C MET A 71 2.34 9.13 4.92
N GLU A 72 2.84 8.54 6.01
CA GLU A 72 4.27 8.61 6.36
C GLU A 72 5.17 8.00 5.27
N ILE A 73 4.73 6.90 4.65
CA ILE A 73 5.44 6.27 3.53
C ILE A 73 5.50 7.22 2.34
N PHE A 74 4.37 7.82 1.96
CA PHE A 74 4.32 8.76 0.84
C PHE A 74 5.15 10.02 1.11
N ASP A 75 5.15 10.54 2.34
CA ASP A 75 6.00 11.68 2.73
C ASP A 75 7.49 11.34 2.63
N SER A 76 7.86 10.14 3.07
CA SER A 76 9.23 9.63 2.99
C SER A 76 9.73 9.46 1.56
N ARG A 77 8.88 9.63 0.54
CA ARG A 77 9.20 9.65 -0.88
C ARG A 77 8.80 10.96 -1.58
N GLY A 78 8.31 11.94 -0.84
CA GLY A 78 7.91 13.24 -1.37
C GLY A 78 6.63 13.22 -2.21
N LEU A 79 5.77 12.21 -2.05
CA LEU A 79 4.59 11.98 -2.89
C LEU A 79 3.33 12.68 -2.37
N LEU A 80 3.32 13.13 -1.12
CA LEU A 80 2.15 13.73 -0.50
C LEU A 80 1.57 14.95 -1.23
N PRO A 81 2.36 15.91 -1.73
CA PRO A 81 1.82 17.08 -2.43
C PRO A 81 0.89 16.70 -3.60
N ASP A 82 1.21 15.61 -4.30
CA ASP A 82 0.45 15.17 -5.47
C ASP A 82 -0.80 14.35 -5.11
N VAL A 83 -0.87 13.80 -3.89
CA VAL A 83 -2.03 13.04 -3.38
C VAL A 83 -3.18 13.98 -2.98
N GLY A 84 -2.88 15.22 -2.57
CA GLY A 84 -3.83 16.24 -2.16
C GLY A 84 -3.57 16.77 -0.74
N GLY A 85 -4.48 17.61 -0.23
CA GLY A 85 -4.34 18.25 1.09
C GLY A 85 -4.46 17.28 2.29
N PRO A 86 -3.96 17.69 3.48
CA PRO A 86 -4.10 16.93 4.73
C PRO A 86 -5.58 16.72 5.10
N PRO A 87 -5.91 15.67 5.87
CA PRO A 87 -7.28 15.17 5.96
C PRO A 87 -8.16 16.02 6.89
N ASN A 88 -9.46 15.79 6.77
CA ASN A 88 -10.53 16.32 7.61
C ASN A 88 -11.28 15.19 8.37
N ALA A 89 -10.61 14.11 8.80
CA ALA A 89 -11.29 13.01 9.51
C ALA A 89 -10.46 12.32 10.60
N THR A 90 -10.71 12.70 11.85
CA THR A 90 -10.14 12.05 13.04
C THR A 90 -10.85 10.74 13.42
N ARG A 91 -12.14 10.61 13.05
CA ARG A 91 -12.98 9.47 13.43
C ARG A 91 -13.04 8.37 12.38
N GLY A 92 -12.60 7.17 12.76
CA GLY A 92 -12.78 5.91 12.06
C GLY A 92 -13.85 5.03 12.70
N HIS A 93 -13.66 3.71 12.60
CA HIS A 93 -14.46 2.72 13.32
C HIS A 93 -13.67 1.43 13.54
N PHE A 94 -14.15 0.62 14.47
CA PHE A 94 -13.76 -0.77 14.68
C PHE A 94 -15.01 -1.65 14.59
N GLY A 95 -15.23 -2.33 13.46
CA GLY A 95 -16.45 -3.14 13.27
C GLY A 95 -17.77 -2.35 13.40
N GLY A 96 -17.79 -1.10 12.90
CA GLY A 96 -18.91 -0.17 13.02
C GLY A 96 -18.99 0.60 14.35
N ILE A 97 -18.22 0.23 15.38
CA ILE A 97 -18.12 0.99 16.63
C ILE A 97 -17.20 2.21 16.38
N PRO A 98 -17.60 3.45 16.73
CA PRO A 98 -16.74 4.62 16.54
C PRO A 98 -15.37 4.46 17.21
N LEU A 99 -14.31 4.85 16.50
CA LEU A 99 -12.94 4.83 17.00
C LEU A 99 -12.23 6.12 16.61
N ASP A 100 -11.62 6.80 17.57
CA ASP A 100 -10.72 7.92 17.29
C ASP A 100 -9.34 7.40 16.88
N LEU A 101 -8.95 7.72 15.64
CA LEU A 101 -7.69 7.28 15.01
C LEU A 101 -6.54 8.28 15.24
N THR A 102 -6.75 9.33 16.03
CA THR A 102 -5.73 10.35 16.32
C THR A 102 -4.60 9.74 17.15
N LEU A 103 -3.40 9.69 16.59
CA LEU A 103 -2.18 9.26 17.27
C LEU A 103 -1.07 10.30 17.06
N PRO A 104 -0.09 10.40 17.96
CA PRO A 104 1.04 11.32 17.78
C PRO A 104 1.74 11.07 16.43
N GLY A 105 1.85 12.12 15.62
CA GLY A 105 2.48 12.09 14.29
C GLY A 105 2.08 13.29 13.42
N ALA A 106 2.70 13.43 12.25
CA ALA A 106 2.36 14.48 11.27
C ALA A 106 1.00 14.24 10.61
N TYR A 107 0.58 12.99 10.57
CA TYR A 107 -0.59 12.54 9.84
C TYR A 107 -1.52 11.80 10.82
N PRO A 108 -2.23 12.52 11.72
CA PRO A 108 -3.24 11.90 12.58
C PRO A 108 -4.54 11.59 11.82
N GLY A 109 -5.18 10.45 12.12
CA GLY A 109 -6.50 10.10 11.58
C GLY A 109 -6.47 9.23 10.32
N GLN A 110 -7.37 9.51 9.37
CA GLN A 110 -7.52 8.77 8.11
C GLN A 110 -7.86 9.71 6.94
N TRP A 111 -7.50 9.33 5.71
CA TRP A 111 -7.65 10.13 4.50
C TRP A 111 -8.56 9.43 3.51
N LYS A 112 -9.59 10.12 3.02
CA LYS A 112 -10.37 9.64 1.88
C LYS A 112 -9.71 10.12 0.60
N VAL A 113 -9.00 9.23 -0.07
CA VAL A 113 -8.37 9.51 -1.37
C VAL A 113 -8.93 8.51 -2.36
N PRO A 114 -9.52 8.92 -3.50
CA PRO A 114 -9.93 7.98 -4.53
C PRO A 114 -8.77 7.11 -5.01
N GLN A 115 -8.99 5.80 -5.15
CA GLN A 115 -7.90 4.87 -5.46
C GLN A 115 -7.23 5.22 -6.78
N ALA A 116 -8.00 5.64 -7.78
CA ALA A 116 -7.49 6.09 -9.07
C ALA A 116 -6.49 7.27 -8.93
N LYS A 117 -6.71 8.17 -7.97
CA LYS A 117 -5.77 9.27 -7.69
C LYS A 117 -4.47 8.73 -7.08
N THR A 118 -4.56 7.77 -6.15
CA THR A 118 -3.37 7.09 -5.61
C THR A 118 -2.61 6.33 -6.68
N GLU A 119 -3.31 5.61 -7.58
CA GLU A 119 -2.70 4.93 -8.73
C GLU A 119 -1.96 5.92 -9.63
N SER A 120 -2.61 7.02 -10.04
CA SER A 120 -2.00 8.06 -10.89
C SER A 120 -0.69 8.62 -10.30
N VAL A 121 -0.69 8.99 -9.00
CA VAL A 121 0.51 9.55 -8.35
C VAL A 121 1.65 8.53 -8.31
N LEU A 122 1.36 7.27 -7.98
CA LEU A 122 2.37 6.22 -7.93
C LEU A 122 2.88 5.82 -9.31
N GLU A 123 2.01 5.83 -10.32
CA GLU A 123 2.36 5.58 -11.72
C GLU A 123 3.28 6.67 -12.26
N GLU A 124 2.92 7.94 -12.08
CA GLU A 124 3.77 9.08 -12.47
C GLU A 124 5.14 9.02 -11.79
N TRP A 125 5.17 8.70 -10.49
CA TRP A 125 6.41 8.52 -9.75
C TRP A 125 7.26 7.37 -10.29
N ALA A 126 6.68 6.18 -10.47
CA ALA A 126 7.40 5.02 -10.98
C ALA A 126 7.95 5.26 -12.41
N LEU A 127 7.16 5.86 -13.30
CA LEU A 127 7.57 6.23 -14.65
C LEU A 127 8.72 7.26 -14.64
N SER A 128 8.64 8.27 -13.76
CA SER A 128 9.70 9.28 -13.64
C SER A 128 11.06 8.70 -13.18
N LEU A 129 11.03 7.54 -12.53
CA LEU A 129 12.21 6.78 -12.09
C LEU A 129 12.67 5.73 -13.12
N GLY A 130 11.96 5.58 -14.25
CA GLY A 130 12.32 4.68 -15.34
C GLY A 130 11.70 3.28 -15.27
N ALA A 131 10.62 3.07 -14.50
CA ALA A 131 9.84 1.84 -14.60
C ALA A 131 9.18 1.73 -15.97
N ASP A 132 9.14 0.53 -16.55
CA ASP A 132 8.48 0.26 -17.83
C ASP A 132 7.13 -0.43 -17.59
N ILE A 133 6.01 0.20 -17.97
CA ILE A 133 4.65 -0.24 -17.62
C ILE A 133 3.85 -0.60 -18.88
N HIS A 134 3.45 -1.87 -18.98
CA HIS A 134 2.73 -2.45 -20.11
C HIS A 134 1.27 -2.75 -19.74
N CYS A 135 0.38 -1.80 -20.00
CA CYS A 135 -1.07 -1.95 -19.82
C CYS A 135 -1.71 -2.80 -20.94
N GLY A 136 -2.86 -3.42 -20.66
CA GLY A 136 -3.52 -4.36 -21.56
C GLY A 136 -2.75 -5.67 -21.80
N THR A 137 -1.79 -6.00 -20.94
CA THR A 137 -0.92 -7.17 -21.04
C THR A 137 -1.20 -8.13 -19.90
N ARG A 138 -1.75 -9.31 -20.22
CA ARG A 138 -2.19 -10.29 -19.22
C ARG A 138 -1.26 -11.49 -19.18
N LEU A 139 -0.70 -11.77 -18.00
CA LEU A 139 0.07 -12.99 -17.76
C LEU A 139 -0.77 -14.26 -18.02
N ARG A 140 -0.17 -15.24 -18.70
CA ARG A 140 -0.78 -16.55 -18.98
C ARG A 140 0.05 -17.72 -18.52
N VAL A 141 1.36 -17.65 -18.73
CA VAL A 141 2.30 -18.73 -18.41
C VAL A 141 3.39 -18.17 -17.50
N LEU A 142 3.79 -19.00 -16.54
CA LEU A 142 4.86 -18.68 -15.60
C LEU A 142 5.67 -19.94 -15.34
N GLY A 143 6.99 -19.83 -15.48
CA GLY A 143 7.94 -20.89 -15.17
C GLY A 143 9.19 -20.31 -14.52
N VAL A 144 9.93 -21.19 -13.85
CA VAL A 144 11.29 -20.94 -13.39
C VAL A 144 12.21 -21.77 -14.28
N THR A 145 13.36 -21.22 -14.68
CA THR A 145 14.32 -21.96 -15.50
C THR A 145 14.78 -23.23 -14.81
N GLN A 146 15.23 -24.22 -15.59
CA GLN A 146 15.71 -25.50 -15.06
C GLN A 146 16.88 -25.34 -14.08
N GLU A 147 17.72 -24.32 -14.29
CA GLU A 147 18.84 -23.96 -13.41
C GLU A 147 18.41 -23.16 -12.17
N GLY A 148 17.15 -22.71 -12.12
CA GLY A 148 16.62 -21.92 -11.01
C GLY A 148 17.25 -20.54 -10.90
N ASP A 149 17.83 -20.00 -11.98
CA ASP A 149 18.57 -18.74 -12.01
C ASP A 149 17.69 -17.54 -12.42
N SER A 150 16.58 -17.79 -13.12
CA SER A 150 15.69 -16.77 -13.66
C SER A 150 14.24 -17.27 -13.75
N VAL A 151 13.33 -16.32 -13.88
CA VAL A 151 11.90 -16.52 -14.11
C VAL A 151 11.61 -16.20 -15.56
N GLU A 152 10.86 -17.09 -16.21
CA GLU A 152 10.33 -16.88 -17.55
C GLU A 152 8.80 -16.82 -17.48
N ALA A 153 8.23 -15.84 -18.17
CA ALA A 153 6.80 -15.60 -18.18
C ALA A 153 6.33 -15.32 -19.61
N GLU A 154 5.11 -15.73 -19.90
CA GLU A 154 4.42 -15.36 -21.14
C GLU A 154 3.15 -14.59 -20.78
N ALA A 155 3.00 -13.43 -21.40
CA ALA A 155 1.80 -12.63 -21.35
C ALA A 155 1.21 -12.45 -22.74
N VAL A 156 -0.07 -12.10 -22.78
CA VAL A 156 -0.78 -11.78 -24.02
C VAL A 156 -1.19 -10.32 -23.99
N GLY A 157 -0.75 -9.58 -25.00
CA GLY A 157 -1.10 -8.18 -25.22
C GLY A 157 -2.48 -8.01 -25.87
N ARG A 158 -2.82 -6.75 -26.16
CA ARG A 158 -4.15 -6.34 -26.66
C ARG A 158 -4.60 -7.08 -27.92
N ASP A 159 -3.69 -7.31 -28.87
CA ASP A 159 -4.03 -7.87 -30.19
C ASP A 159 -3.78 -9.38 -30.29
N GLY A 160 -3.70 -10.07 -29.14
CA GLY A 160 -3.25 -11.46 -29.09
C GLY A 160 -1.73 -11.61 -29.26
N GLU A 161 -0.99 -10.51 -29.25
CA GLU A 161 0.47 -10.48 -29.26
C GLU A 161 1.03 -11.30 -28.09
N VAL A 162 2.01 -12.16 -28.39
CA VAL A 162 2.72 -12.92 -27.35
C VAL A 162 3.88 -12.07 -26.83
N VAL A 163 3.88 -11.81 -25.54
CA VAL A 163 4.95 -11.07 -24.85
C VAL A 163 5.72 -12.04 -23.97
N ARG A 164 6.97 -12.32 -24.34
CA ARG A 164 7.89 -13.16 -23.56
C ARG A 164 8.71 -12.30 -22.61
N LEU A 165 8.70 -12.67 -21.35
CA LEU A 165 9.31 -11.92 -20.26
C LEU A 165 10.37 -12.79 -19.60
N ARG A 166 11.56 -12.23 -19.32
CA ARG A 166 12.59 -12.89 -18.51
C ARG A 166 13.13 -11.93 -17.45
N ALA A 167 13.26 -12.40 -16.22
CA ALA A 167 13.86 -11.63 -15.13
C ALA A 167 14.50 -12.49 -14.05
N ALA A 168 15.28 -11.85 -13.17
CA ALA A 168 15.85 -12.53 -12.01
C ALA A 168 14.79 -12.85 -10.93
N TYR A 169 13.73 -12.03 -10.86
CA TYR A 169 12.61 -12.20 -9.93
C TYR A 169 11.28 -11.76 -10.56
N LEU A 170 10.19 -12.33 -10.07
CA LEU A 170 8.83 -11.89 -10.38
C LEU A 170 8.05 -11.64 -9.09
N VAL A 171 7.29 -10.54 -9.04
CA VAL A 171 6.44 -10.20 -7.91
C VAL A 171 4.97 -10.11 -8.33
N ALA A 172 4.13 -10.90 -7.68
CA ALA A 172 2.68 -10.88 -7.84
C ALA A 172 2.06 -9.74 -7.03
N CYS A 173 1.51 -8.77 -7.74
CA CYS A 173 0.74 -7.64 -7.22
C CYS A 173 -0.65 -7.58 -7.90
N ASP A 174 -1.13 -8.72 -8.41
CA ASP A 174 -2.26 -8.88 -9.33
C ASP A 174 -3.61 -9.15 -8.64
N GLY A 175 -3.71 -8.75 -7.38
CA GLY A 175 -4.97 -8.66 -6.64
C GLY A 175 -5.53 -9.99 -6.12
N GLN A 176 -6.78 -9.92 -5.64
CA GLN A 176 -7.44 -11.04 -4.95
C GLN A 176 -7.55 -12.28 -5.84
N ASP A 177 -7.77 -12.11 -7.14
CA ASP A 177 -7.83 -13.19 -8.13
C ASP A 177 -6.48 -13.41 -8.84
N SER A 178 -5.38 -13.32 -8.07
CA SER A 178 -4.01 -13.47 -8.57
C SER A 178 -3.85 -14.66 -9.53
N THR A 179 -3.42 -14.35 -10.75
CA THR A 179 -3.04 -15.31 -11.77
C THR A 179 -1.74 -16.00 -11.38
N VAL A 180 -0.77 -15.26 -10.83
CA VAL A 180 0.50 -15.84 -10.37
C VAL A 180 0.25 -16.90 -9.30
N ARG A 181 -0.63 -16.62 -8.32
CA ARG A 181 -0.96 -17.58 -7.25
C ARG A 181 -1.57 -18.87 -7.81
N ARG A 182 -2.41 -18.79 -8.84
CA ARG A 182 -2.99 -19.97 -9.52
C ARG A 182 -1.93 -20.74 -10.29
N LEU A 183 -1.10 -20.06 -11.07
CA LEU A 183 -0.08 -20.70 -11.91
C LEU A 183 0.99 -21.44 -11.09
N THR A 184 1.33 -20.92 -9.91
CA THR A 184 2.28 -21.60 -9.00
C THR A 184 1.62 -22.58 -8.04
N SER A 185 0.28 -22.69 -8.06
CA SER A 185 -0.49 -23.46 -7.06
C SER A 185 -0.12 -23.11 -5.62
N ALA A 186 0.19 -21.84 -5.34
CA ALA A 186 0.67 -21.41 -4.03
C ALA A 186 -0.43 -21.59 -2.95
N PRO A 187 -0.15 -22.27 -1.82
CA PRO A 187 -1.15 -22.55 -0.80
C PRO A 187 -1.73 -21.28 -0.19
N PHE A 188 -3.07 -21.18 -0.20
CA PHE A 188 -3.82 -20.01 0.29
C PHE A 188 -4.81 -20.40 1.41
N PRO A 189 -4.30 -20.86 2.56
CA PRO A 189 -5.12 -21.28 3.70
C PRO A 189 -5.93 -20.12 4.28
N GLY A 190 -7.00 -20.48 4.99
CA GLY A 190 -7.87 -19.54 5.68
C GLY A 190 -9.34 -19.95 5.58
N HIS A 191 -10.21 -18.99 5.86
CA HIS A 191 -11.65 -19.22 5.96
C HIS A 191 -12.33 -18.81 4.65
N GLY A 192 -13.29 -19.63 4.21
CA GLY A 192 -14.20 -19.27 3.13
C GLY A 192 -15.12 -18.11 3.52
N ALA A 193 -15.81 -17.55 2.54
CA ALA A 193 -16.83 -16.55 2.77
C ALA A 193 -18.01 -17.13 3.58
N ALA A 194 -18.41 -16.44 4.64
CA ALA A 194 -19.57 -16.76 5.46
C ALA A 194 -20.61 -15.62 5.46
N ARG A 195 -20.20 -14.40 5.16
CA ARG A 195 -21.06 -13.20 5.10
C ARG A 195 -20.76 -12.39 3.86
N GLU A 196 -21.79 -11.72 3.38
CA GLU A 196 -21.71 -10.86 2.20
C GLU A 196 -22.31 -9.48 2.46
N LEU A 197 -21.58 -8.44 2.08
CA LEU A 197 -22.03 -7.06 2.06
C LEU A 197 -22.27 -6.63 0.61
N LEU A 198 -23.50 -6.24 0.30
CA LEU A 198 -23.85 -5.69 -1.01
C LEU A 198 -23.57 -4.19 -1.03
N ARG A 199 -23.19 -3.66 -2.18
CA ARG A 199 -23.01 -2.22 -2.39
C ARG A 199 -23.57 -1.79 -3.74
N ALA A 200 -24.24 -0.64 -3.75
CA ALA A 200 -24.59 0.07 -4.97
C ALA A 200 -24.32 1.58 -4.86
N ASP A 201 -23.99 2.20 -5.99
CA ASP A 201 -24.06 3.66 -6.17
C ASP A 201 -25.29 3.94 -7.04
N VAL A 202 -26.24 4.71 -6.51
CA VAL A 202 -27.57 4.89 -7.10
C VAL A 202 -27.89 6.37 -7.21
N ALA A 203 -28.29 6.81 -8.41
CA ALA A 203 -28.79 8.15 -8.65
C ALA A 203 -30.32 8.20 -8.54
N GLY A 204 -30.87 9.36 -8.14
CA GLY A 204 -32.32 9.58 -8.11
C GLY A 204 -33.06 8.87 -6.97
N ILE A 205 -32.38 8.57 -5.86
CA ILE A 205 -33.00 8.05 -4.64
C ILE A 205 -32.85 9.06 -3.49
N ASP A 206 -33.87 9.12 -2.63
CA ASP A 206 -33.85 9.92 -1.40
C ASP A 206 -34.10 9.01 -0.21
N VAL A 207 -33.02 8.65 0.48
CA VAL A 207 -33.02 7.85 1.70
C VAL A 207 -32.17 8.58 2.75
N PRO A 208 -32.48 8.45 4.04
CA PRO A 208 -31.68 9.10 5.07
C PRO A 208 -30.26 8.52 5.10
N ASP A 209 -29.29 9.37 5.43
CA ASP A 209 -27.90 8.96 5.63
C ASP A 209 -27.80 8.01 6.84
N ARG A 210 -27.02 6.94 6.68
CA ARG A 210 -26.83 5.87 7.67
C ARG A 210 -25.37 5.51 7.76
N ARG A 211 -24.84 5.53 8.99
CA ARG A 211 -23.45 5.13 9.26
C ARG A 211 -23.43 3.84 10.07
N PHE A 212 -23.29 2.71 9.38
CA PHE A 212 -23.27 1.37 9.98
C PHE A 212 -24.49 1.10 10.88
N GLU A 213 -25.68 1.53 10.42
CA GLU A 213 -26.91 1.37 11.19
C GLU A 213 -27.29 -0.12 11.24
N ARG A 214 -27.40 -0.66 12.46
CA ARG A 214 -27.89 -2.03 12.70
C ARG A 214 -29.40 -1.97 12.92
N LEU A 215 -30.13 -2.67 12.05
CA LEU A 215 -31.57 -2.78 11.99
C LEU A 215 -31.99 -4.21 12.38
N PRO A 216 -33.28 -4.46 12.72
CA PRO A 216 -33.71 -5.77 13.23
C PRO A 216 -33.36 -6.99 12.35
N ARG A 217 -33.24 -6.79 11.03
CA ARG A 217 -32.91 -7.84 10.06
C ARG A 217 -31.50 -7.75 9.47
N GLY A 218 -30.72 -6.72 9.79
CA GLY A 218 -29.45 -6.52 9.10
C GLY A 218 -28.74 -5.21 9.39
N LEU A 219 -27.83 -4.84 8.49
CA LEU A 219 -27.03 -3.63 8.54
C LEU A 219 -27.30 -2.82 7.27
N ALA A 220 -27.45 -1.50 7.42
CA ALA A 220 -27.55 -0.56 6.30
C ALA A 220 -26.53 0.59 6.42
N ILE A 221 -26.02 1.03 5.27
CA ILE A 221 -25.18 2.21 5.11
C ILE A 221 -25.76 3.01 3.96
N ALA A 222 -25.92 4.31 4.14
CA ALA A 222 -26.33 5.26 3.12
C ALA A 222 -25.52 6.54 3.29
N ALA A 223 -24.91 7.02 2.21
CA ALA A 223 -24.20 8.29 2.21
C ALA A 223 -24.41 8.97 0.87
N ARG A 224 -25.13 10.10 0.88
CA ARG A 224 -25.28 10.96 -0.29
C ARG A 224 -23.98 11.75 -0.54
N ARG A 225 -23.51 11.72 -1.78
CA ARG A 225 -22.34 12.47 -2.26
C ARG A 225 -22.75 13.85 -2.76
N GLU A 226 -21.78 14.75 -2.88
CA GLU A 226 -21.98 16.11 -3.41
C GLU A 226 -22.52 16.12 -4.85
N ASP A 227 -22.22 15.09 -5.64
CA ASP A 227 -22.72 14.90 -7.02
C ASP A 227 -24.17 14.36 -7.08
N GLY A 228 -24.84 14.22 -5.93
CA GLY A 228 -26.21 13.73 -5.83
C GLY A 228 -26.35 12.20 -5.91
N VAL A 229 -25.27 11.46 -6.13
CA VAL A 229 -25.28 9.99 -6.11
C VAL A 229 -25.27 9.50 -4.66
N THR A 230 -26.17 8.57 -4.33
CA THR A 230 -26.22 7.95 -3.01
C THR A 230 -25.52 6.61 -3.04
N ARG A 231 -24.49 6.45 -2.21
CA ARG A 231 -23.86 5.16 -1.96
C ARG A 231 -24.66 4.41 -0.89
N VAL A 232 -25.13 3.22 -1.24
CA VAL A 232 -25.87 2.33 -0.35
C VAL A 232 -25.13 1.00 -0.17
N MET A 233 -25.10 0.49 1.05
CA MET A 233 -24.64 -0.87 1.34
C MET A 233 -25.60 -1.58 2.28
N VAL A 234 -25.79 -2.88 2.07
CA VAL A 234 -26.71 -3.67 2.87
C VAL A 234 -26.19 -5.08 3.11
N HIS A 235 -26.40 -5.57 4.33
CA HIS A 235 -26.17 -6.95 4.73
C HIS A 235 -27.38 -7.43 5.52
N GLU A 236 -27.92 -8.59 5.17
CA GLU A 236 -29.01 -9.26 5.91
C GLU A 236 -28.41 -10.31 6.85
N PHE A 237 -28.73 -10.24 8.15
CA PHE A 237 -28.15 -11.14 9.14
C PHE A 237 -28.59 -12.58 8.89
N GLY A 238 -27.63 -13.50 8.91
CA GLY A 238 -27.88 -14.93 8.69
C GLY A 238 -28.14 -15.32 7.24
N ALA A 239 -28.16 -14.37 6.30
CA ALA A 239 -28.30 -14.68 4.88
C ALA A 239 -27.09 -15.46 4.36
N PRO A 240 -27.30 -16.50 3.52
CA PRO A 240 -26.22 -17.25 2.92
C PRO A 240 -25.43 -16.40 1.93
N VAL A 241 -24.14 -16.70 1.77
CA VAL A 241 -23.30 -16.11 0.72
C VAL A 241 -23.75 -16.64 -0.64
N ARG A 242 -23.85 -15.76 -1.64
CA ARG A 242 -24.19 -16.15 -3.00
C ARG A 242 -23.14 -17.09 -3.60
N ALA A 243 -23.60 -18.12 -4.32
CA ALA A 243 -22.75 -19.15 -4.88
C ALA A 243 -21.82 -18.64 -6.00
N SER A 244 -22.30 -17.73 -6.86
CA SER A 244 -21.51 -17.06 -7.89
C SER A 244 -22.23 -15.85 -8.48
N GLY A 245 -21.52 -15.03 -9.25
CA GLY A 245 -22.08 -13.92 -10.02
C GLY A 245 -22.09 -12.57 -9.31
N LYS A 246 -22.11 -11.49 -10.11
CA LYS A 246 -22.29 -10.14 -9.59
C LYS A 246 -23.75 -9.95 -9.16
N PRO A 247 -24.03 -9.22 -8.06
CA PRO A 247 -25.41 -8.88 -7.72
C PRO A 247 -26.02 -8.02 -8.83
N ASP A 248 -27.27 -8.31 -9.19
CA ASP A 248 -28.08 -7.40 -9.98
C ASP A 248 -28.75 -6.34 -9.08
N PHE A 249 -29.26 -5.28 -9.69
CA PHE A 249 -29.88 -4.20 -8.94
C PHE A 249 -31.22 -4.61 -8.32
N ALA A 250 -31.99 -5.48 -8.99
CA ALA A 250 -33.27 -5.97 -8.46
C ALA A 250 -33.09 -6.75 -7.15
N GLY A 251 -32.12 -7.66 -7.09
CA GLY A 251 -31.76 -8.41 -5.90
C GLY A 251 -31.17 -7.53 -4.79
N PHE A 252 -30.40 -6.49 -5.17
CA PHE A 252 -29.97 -5.45 -4.24
C PHE A 252 -31.17 -4.75 -3.59
N CYS A 253 -32.10 -4.22 -4.39
CA CYS A 253 -33.31 -3.53 -3.92
C CYS A 253 -34.19 -4.41 -3.05
N ALA A 254 -34.35 -5.69 -3.41
CA ALA A 254 -35.10 -6.65 -2.60
C ALA A 254 -34.47 -6.84 -1.21
N THR A 255 -33.14 -6.90 -1.13
CA THR A 255 -32.40 -7.03 0.12
C THR A 255 -32.47 -5.74 0.94
N TRP A 256 -32.32 -4.58 0.29
CA TRP A 256 -32.51 -3.27 0.90
C TRP A 256 -33.89 -3.17 1.55
N ARG A 257 -34.96 -3.48 0.81
CA ARG A 257 -36.34 -3.45 1.31
C ARG A 257 -36.57 -4.41 2.47
N ARG A 258 -35.99 -5.61 2.44
CA ARG A 258 -36.05 -6.52 3.61
C ARG A 258 -35.35 -5.91 4.81
N VAL A 259 -34.17 -5.32 4.67
CA VAL A 259 -33.41 -4.82 5.82
C VAL A 259 -33.95 -3.49 6.36
N THR A 260 -34.26 -2.53 5.48
CA THR A 260 -34.63 -1.15 5.87
C THR A 260 -36.13 -0.85 5.81
N GLY A 261 -36.90 -1.65 5.07
CA GLY A 261 -38.31 -1.35 4.79
C GLY A 261 -38.54 -0.35 3.64
N GLU A 262 -37.47 0.21 3.07
CA GLU A 262 -37.56 1.25 2.03
C GLU A 262 -37.51 0.66 0.62
N ASP A 263 -38.05 1.41 -0.35
CA ASP A 263 -37.97 1.06 -1.76
C ASP A 263 -37.05 2.03 -2.50
N ILE A 264 -36.00 1.50 -3.11
CA ILE A 264 -35.03 2.25 -3.92
C ILE A 264 -35.04 1.80 -5.39
N SER A 265 -36.02 0.97 -5.80
CA SER A 265 -36.09 0.40 -7.14
C SER A 265 -36.32 1.43 -8.25
N GLY A 266 -36.85 2.61 -7.91
CA GLY A 266 -36.98 3.75 -8.84
C GLY A 266 -35.66 4.46 -9.17
N GLY A 267 -34.57 4.12 -8.48
CA GLY A 267 -33.24 4.71 -8.70
C GLY A 267 -32.54 4.17 -9.96
N THR A 268 -31.57 4.94 -10.46
CA THR A 268 -30.69 4.49 -11.55
C THR A 268 -29.40 3.91 -10.97
N PRO A 269 -29.13 2.60 -11.14
CA PRO A 269 -27.90 1.99 -10.66
C PRO A 269 -26.71 2.39 -11.54
N LEU A 270 -25.73 3.08 -10.96
CA LEU A 270 -24.48 3.43 -11.64
C LEU A 270 -23.41 2.35 -11.43
N TRP A 271 -23.46 1.69 -10.28
CA TRP A 271 -22.55 0.60 -9.94
C TRP A 271 -23.21 -0.35 -8.95
N VAL A 272 -23.03 -1.66 -9.12
CA VAL A 272 -23.49 -2.68 -8.17
C VAL A 272 -22.41 -3.76 -8.03
N ASN A 273 -22.03 -4.08 -6.80
CA ASN A 273 -21.12 -5.18 -6.50
C ASN A 273 -21.34 -5.73 -5.08
N SER A 274 -20.55 -6.73 -4.71
CA SER A 274 -20.51 -7.24 -3.34
C SER A 274 -19.10 -7.51 -2.87
N PHE A 275 -18.99 -7.65 -1.56
CA PHE A 275 -17.78 -8.07 -0.85
C PHE A 275 -18.16 -9.17 0.12
N HIS A 276 -17.25 -10.11 0.35
CA HIS A 276 -17.44 -11.17 1.33
C HIS A 276 -16.35 -11.17 2.39
N ASP A 277 -16.60 -11.85 3.51
CA ASP A 277 -15.67 -11.94 4.64
C ASP A 277 -14.68 -13.11 4.56
N ALA A 278 -14.47 -13.71 3.37
CA ALA A 278 -13.37 -14.63 3.16
C ALA A 278 -12.05 -14.02 3.65
N ASN A 279 -11.29 -14.81 4.41
CA ASN A 279 -10.11 -14.36 5.13
C ASN A 279 -9.00 -15.38 4.94
N ARG A 280 -8.09 -15.11 3.99
CA ARG A 280 -7.04 -16.04 3.55
C ARG A 280 -5.71 -15.34 3.43
N GLN A 281 -4.63 -16.08 3.71
CA GLN A 281 -3.27 -15.58 3.62
C GLN A 281 -2.40 -16.66 2.97
N LEU A 282 -1.44 -16.26 2.13
CA LEU A 282 -0.48 -17.19 1.56
C LEU A 282 0.39 -17.81 2.64
N ALA A 283 0.62 -19.12 2.55
CA ALA A 283 1.49 -19.84 3.50
C ALA A 283 2.94 -19.33 3.45
N SER A 284 3.41 -18.89 2.27
CA SER A 284 4.70 -18.22 2.10
C SER A 284 4.57 -17.06 1.13
N TYR A 285 5.21 -15.94 1.46
CA TYR A 285 5.26 -14.76 0.60
C TYR A 285 6.39 -14.82 -0.44
N ARG A 286 7.26 -15.83 -0.33
CA ARG A 286 8.38 -16.09 -1.25
C ARG A 286 8.46 -17.58 -1.59
N GLN A 287 8.55 -17.86 -2.88
CA GLN A 287 8.80 -19.19 -3.44
C GLN A 287 9.98 -19.07 -4.41
N GLY A 288 11.19 -19.20 -3.88
CA GLY A 288 12.43 -18.99 -4.64
C GLY A 288 12.51 -17.56 -5.18
N ARG A 289 12.25 -17.40 -6.48
CA ARG A 289 12.30 -16.13 -7.23
C ARG A 289 10.94 -15.49 -7.48
N ILE A 290 9.86 -16.12 -7.03
CA ILE A 290 8.50 -15.59 -7.12
C ILE A 290 8.09 -15.08 -5.74
N LEU A 291 7.64 -13.84 -5.66
CA LEU A 291 7.18 -13.21 -4.42
C LEU A 291 5.75 -12.68 -4.57
N TYR A 292 5.06 -12.42 -3.47
CA TYR A 292 3.67 -11.98 -3.45
C TYR A 292 3.48 -10.81 -2.50
N ALA A 293 2.79 -9.76 -2.95
CA ALA A 293 2.48 -8.59 -2.15
C ALA A 293 1.03 -8.13 -2.33
N GLY A 294 0.46 -7.50 -1.29
CA GLY A 294 -0.91 -7.00 -1.35
C GLY A 294 -1.94 -8.11 -1.46
N ASP A 295 -3.04 -7.82 -2.16
CA ASP A 295 -4.18 -8.74 -2.23
C ASP A 295 -3.86 -10.09 -2.94
N ALA A 296 -2.72 -10.18 -3.63
CA ALA A 296 -2.20 -11.46 -4.13
C ALA A 296 -1.77 -12.40 -2.99
N ALA A 297 -1.27 -11.82 -1.88
CA ALA A 297 -0.79 -12.51 -0.69
C ALA A 297 -1.84 -12.64 0.42
N HIS A 298 -2.89 -11.82 0.42
CA HIS A 298 -3.93 -11.82 1.45
C HIS A 298 -5.30 -11.40 0.91
N GLN A 299 -6.35 -12.08 1.37
CA GLN A 299 -7.74 -11.82 1.01
C GLN A 299 -8.54 -11.51 2.27
N GLN A 300 -9.34 -10.44 2.20
CA GLN A 300 -10.08 -9.90 3.34
C GLN A 300 -11.31 -9.10 2.90
N LEU A 301 -12.27 -8.93 3.80
CA LEU A 301 -13.31 -7.92 3.68
C LEU A 301 -12.66 -6.51 3.71
N PRO A 302 -13.05 -5.56 2.85
CA PRO A 302 -12.49 -4.20 2.83
C PRO A 302 -13.05 -3.31 3.96
N ILE A 303 -13.09 -3.83 5.19
CA ILE A 303 -13.53 -3.12 6.40
C ILE A 303 -12.39 -2.32 7.02
N GLY A 304 -12.70 -1.14 7.55
CA GLY A 304 -11.70 -0.27 8.19
C GLY A 304 -10.61 0.27 7.25
N GLY A 305 -10.74 0.08 5.92
CA GLY A 305 -9.81 0.61 4.92
C GLY A 305 -8.41 0.01 4.96
N GLN A 306 -8.20 -1.17 5.55
CA GLN A 306 -6.84 -1.66 5.83
C GLN A 306 -6.14 -2.38 4.66
N ALA A 307 -6.88 -2.95 3.71
CA ALA A 307 -6.33 -3.80 2.64
C ALA A 307 -5.27 -3.10 1.78
N LEU A 308 -5.60 -1.94 1.20
CA LEU A 308 -4.67 -1.15 0.38
C LEU A 308 -3.44 -0.73 1.21
N ASN A 309 -3.65 -0.26 2.44
CA ASN A 309 -2.58 0.18 3.33
C ASN A 309 -1.61 -0.96 3.67
N LEU A 310 -2.13 -2.17 3.92
CA LEU A 310 -1.31 -3.35 4.17
C LEU A 310 -0.45 -3.68 2.94
N GLY A 311 -1.05 -3.66 1.74
CA GLY A 311 -0.33 -3.93 0.50
C GLY A 311 0.75 -2.90 0.17
N VAL A 312 0.48 -1.60 0.33
CA VAL A 312 1.48 -0.55 0.12
C VAL A 312 2.67 -0.73 1.08
N GLN A 313 2.40 -1.10 2.33
CA GLN A 313 3.46 -1.41 3.30
C GLN A 313 4.26 -2.68 2.94
N ASP A 314 3.62 -3.68 2.33
CA ASP A 314 4.34 -4.86 1.82
C ASP A 314 5.31 -4.46 0.71
N ALA A 315 4.84 -3.67 -0.26
CA ALA A 315 5.67 -3.17 -1.35
C ALA A 315 6.86 -2.34 -0.83
N PHE A 316 6.60 -1.47 0.15
CA PHE A 316 7.63 -0.62 0.77
C PHE A 316 8.69 -1.44 1.52
N ASN A 317 8.29 -2.49 2.24
CA ASN A 317 9.21 -3.40 2.91
C ASN A 317 10.03 -4.24 1.91
N LEU A 318 9.38 -4.73 0.85
CA LEU A 318 10.01 -5.60 -0.14
C LEU A 318 10.99 -4.84 -1.05
N GLY A 319 10.64 -3.64 -1.51
CA GLY A 319 11.34 -2.95 -2.60
C GLY A 319 12.83 -2.77 -2.35
N TRP A 320 13.22 -2.32 -1.14
CA TRP A 320 14.63 -2.13 -0.82
C TRP A 320 15.40 -3.45 -0.65
N LYS A 321 14.77 -4.47 -0.07
CA LYS A 321 15.36 -5.81 0.14
C LYS A 321 15.60 -6.51 -1.19
N LEU A 322 14.61 -6.47 -2.08
CA LEU A 322 14.68 -7.05 -3.41
C LEU A 322 15.70 -6.29 -4.27
N ALA A 323 15.75 -4.96 -4.20
CA ALA A 323 16.79 -4.18 -4.87
C ALA A 323 18.20 -4.55 -4.41
N ALA A 324 18.43 -4.68 -3.10
CA ALA A 324 19.71 -5.12 -2.56
C ALA A 324 20.08 -6.53 -3.05
N THR A 325 19.10 -7.43 -3.12
CA THR A 325 19.30 -8.83 -3.55
C THR A 325 19.68 -8.92 -5.02
N VAL A 326 18.90 -8.25 -5.88
CA VAL A 326 19.13 -8.19 -7.33
C VAL A 326 20.49 -7.56 -7.66
N ARG A 327 20.96 -6.62 -6.84
CA ARG A 327 22.26 -5.95 -7.00
C ARG A 327 23.43 -6.72 -6.38
N GLY A 328 23.20 -7.90 -5.80
CA GLY A 328 24.25 -8.73 -5.17
C GLY A 328 24.82 -8.13 -3.89
N ARG A 329 24.07 -7.26 -3.20
CA ARG A 329 24.49 -6.54 -1.98
C ARG A 329 23.70 -6.93 -0.74
N ALA A 330 22.67 -7.75 -0.89
CA ALA A 330 21.88 -8.21 0.24
C ALA A 330 22.71 -9.16 1.12
N PRO A 331 22.77 -8.95 2.45
CA PRO A 331 23.22 -9.99 3.36
C PRO A 331 22.30 -11.21 3.29
N GLU A 332 22.83 -12.35 3.75
CA GLU A 332 22.09 -13.60 3.84
C GLU A 332 20.80 -13.41 4.67
N GLY A 333 19.71 -14.02 4.21
CA GLY A 333 18.41 -13.94 4.87
C GLY A 333 17.68 -12.59 4.75
N LEU A 334 18.28 -11.55 4.14
CA LEU A 334 17.62 -10.24 4.02
C LEU A 334 16.31 -10.34 3.24
N LEU A 335 16.31 -11.01 2.08
CA LEU A 335 15.08 -11.16 1.29
C LEU A 335 14.06 -12.06 2.01
N ASP A 336 14.51 -13.08 2.74
CA ASP A 336 13.63 -13.95 3.54
C ASP A 336 12.96 -13.21 4.69
N SER A 337 13.60 -12.16 5.22
CA SER A 337 12.99 -11.29 6.22
C SER A 337 11.71 -10.59 5.72
N TYR A 338 11.50 -10.49 4.39
CA TYR A 338 10.22 -10.02 3.86
C TYR A 338 9.07 -10.90 4.33
N HIS A 339 9.21 -12.22 4.21
CA HIS A 339 8.18 -13.15 4.67
C HIS A 339 8.03 -13.08 6.20
N THR A 340 9.11 -13.20 6.96
CA THR A 340 9.02 -13.28 8.43
C THR A 340 8.37 -12.02 9.02
N GLU A 341 8.70 -10.84 8.50
CA GLU A 341 8.11 -9.57 8.93
C GLU A 341 6.66 -9.40 8.45
N ARG A 342 6.43 -9.51 7.13
CA ARG A 342 5.16 -9.12 6.53
C ARG A 342 4.08 -10.17 6.64
N HIS A 343 4.44 -11.45 6.73
CA HIS A 343 3.47 -12.50 7.02
C HIS A 343 2.91 -12.39 8.44
N ALA A 344 3.76 -12.07 9.43
CA ALA A 344 3.30 -11.85 10.81
C ALA A 344 2.36 -10.64 10.91
N VAL A 345 2.69 -9.53 10.24
CA VAL A 345 1.81 -8.35 10.15
C VAL A 345 0.50 -8.69 9.44
N GLY A 346 0.57 -9.37 8.28
CA GLY A 346 -0.61 -9.81 7.54
C GLY A 346 -1.55 -10.63 8.42
N ARG A 347 -1.02 -11.61 9.17
CA ARG A 347 -1.81 -12.43 10.08
C ARG A 347 -2.52 -11.61 11.15
N ALA A 348 -1.83 -10.64 11.77
CA ALA A 348 -2.42 -9.77 12.77
C ALA A 348 -3.52 -8.87 12.18
N VAL A 349 -3.28 -8.26 11.02
CA VAL A 349 -4.26 -7.41 10.33
C VAL A 349 -5.48 -8.22 9.87
N LEU A 350 -5.29 -9.43 9.35
CA LEU A 350 -6.40 -10.30 8.94
C LEU A 350 -7.23 -10.75 10.15
N GLY A 351 -6.59 -11.07 11.28
CA GLY A 351 -7.28 -11.35 12.54
C GLY A 351 -8.12 -10.16 13.01
N ASN A 352 -7.57 -8.95 12.93
CA ASN A 352 -8.26 -7.71 13.24
C ASN A 352 -9.47 -7.47 12.33
N ILE A 353 -9.30 -7.63 11.02
CA ILE A 353 -10.38 -7.49 10.03
C ILE A 353 -11.49 -8.52 10.28
N ARG A 354 -11.14 -9.76 10.61
CA ARG A 354 -12.11 -10.80 10.95
C ARG A 354 -12.92 -10.43 12.19
N ALA A 355 -12.28 -9.92 13.24
CA ALA A 355 -12.97 -9.43 14.44
C ALA A 355 -13.95 -8.29 14.09
N GLN A 356 -13.51 -7.33 13.28
CA GLN A 356 -14.38 -6.25 12.81
C GLN A 356 -15.56 -6.75 11.96
N ALA A 357 -15.34 -7.75 11.10
CA ALA A 357 -16.40 -8.34 10.30
C ALA A 357 -17.44 -9.06 11.17
N LEU A 358 -17.01 -9.77 12.22
CA LEU A 358 -17.91 -10.38 13.21
C LEU A 358 -18.75 -9.32 13.93
N LEU A 359 -18.13 -8.25 14.40
CA LEU A 359 -18.82 -7.16 15.09
C LEU A 359 -19.80 -6.42 14.17
N LEU A 360 -19.43 -6.19 12.91
CA LEU A 360 -20.22 -5.40 11.98
C LEU A 360 -21.36 -6.20 11.35
N LEU A 361 -21.05 -7.39 10.85
CA LEU A 361 -21.96 -8.22 10.04
C LEU A 361 -22.53 -9.41 10.83
N GLY A 362 -22.09 -9.66 12.06
CA GLY A 362 -22.73 -10.63 12.94
C GLY A 362 -24.12 -10.16 13.39
N GLY A 363 -25.05 -11.09 13.59
CA GLY A 363 -26.40 -10.79 14.09
C GLY A 363 -26.42 -10.25 15.53
N HIS A 364 -27.62 -10.04 16.07
CA HIS A 364 -27.85 -9.41 17.38
C HIS A 364 -27.23 -10.16 18.57
N ASP A 365 -26.89 -11.43 18.43
CA ASP A 365 -26.13 -12.18 19.45
C ASP A 365 -24.75 -11.54 19.75
N ASN A 366 -24.24 -10.70 18.85
CA ASN A 366 -22.98 -9.96 19.06
C ASN A 366 -23.17 -8.64 19.82
N ASP A 367 -24.41 -8.17 20.03
CA ASP A 367 -24.68 -6.85 20.61
C ASP A 367 -24.15 -6.71 22.05
N PRO A 368 -24.27 -7.70 22.96
CA PRO A 368 -23.66 -7.62 24.29
C PRO A 368 -22.14 -7.41 24.24
N LEU A 369 -21.44 -8.11 23.33
CA LEU A 369 -19.99 -7.94 23.13
C LEU A 369 -19.67 -6.56 22.57
N ARG A 370 -20.49 -6.04 21.64
CA ARG A 370 -20.33 -4.68 21.09
C ARG A 370 -20.49 -3.62 22.18
N THR A 371 -21.40 -3.79 23.13
CA THR A 371 -21.58 -2.88 24.26
C THR A 371 -20.33 -2.81 25.12
N VAL A 372 -19.81 -3.97 25.54
CA VAL A 372 -18.58 -4.06 26.35
C VAL A 372 -17.39 -3.43 25.60
N LEU A 373 -17.23 -3.74 24.32
CA LEU A 373 -16.13 -3.18 23.53
C LEU A 373 -16.26 -1.65 23.35
N THR A 374 -17.49 -1.13 23.24
CA THR A 374 -17.73 0.32 23.15
C THR A 374 -17.28 1.03 24.42
N GLU A 375 -17.56 0.46 25.58
CA GLU A 375 -17.06 0.99 26.87
C GLU A 375 -15.53 0.93 26.93
N LEU A 376 -14.93 -0.22 26.59
CA LEU A 376 -13.48 -0.39 26.65
C LEU A 376 -12.72 0.54 25.71
N ILE A 377 -13.27 0.83 24.51
CA ILE A 377 -12.71 1.80 23.57
C ILE A 377 -12.65 3.22 24.17
N GLY A 378 -13.46 3.53 25.18
CA GLY A 378 -13.40 4.79 25.91
C GLY A 378 -12.09 4.98 26.69
N HIS A 379 -11.36 3.91 27.02
CA HIS A 379 -10.06 3.99 27.70
C HIS A 379 -8.93 4.28 26.70
N GLU A 380 -8.08 5.26 27.03
CA GLU A 380 -7.02 5.73 26.14
C GLU A 380 -6.05 4.63 25.71
N ALA A 381 -5.68 3.71 26.62
CA ALA A 381 -4.78 2.60 26.30
C ALA A 381 -5.37 1.65 25.25
N VAL A 382 -6.67 1.33 25.36
CA VAL A 382 -7.39 0.48 24.40
C VAL A 382 -7.54 1.20 23.07
N ARG A 383 -8.02 2.44 23.11
CA ARG A 383 -8.15 3.30 21.92
C ARG A 383 -6.83 3.42 21.17
N THR A 384 -5.72 3.68 21.88
CA THR A 384 -4.37 3.80 21.30
C THR A 384 -3.92 2.50 20.64
N THR A 385 -4.17 1.36 21.29
CA THR A 385 -3.85 0.04 20.75
C THR A 385 -4.61 -0.25 19.45
N LEU A 386 -5.93 -0.04 19.45
CA LEU A 386 -6.76 -0.28 18.27
C LEU A 386 -6.47 0.72 17.14
N ALA A 387 -6.29 2.01 17.47
CA ALA A 387 -5.90 3.02 16.49
C ALA A 387 -4.53 2.68 15.87
N GLY A 388 -3.57 2.20 16.67
CA GLY A 388 -2.25 1.78 16.20
C GLY A 388 -2.32 0.57 15.26
N ALA A 389 -3.21 -0.39 15.56
CA ALA A 389 -3.46 -1.56 14.73
C ALA A 389 -4.16 -1.20 13.40
N VAL A 390 -5.18 -0.33 13.43
CA VAL A 390 -5.92 0.09 12.23
C VAL A 390 -5.05 0.97 11.33
N SER A 391 -4.33 1.92 11.91
CA SER A 391 -3.52 2.90 11.17
C SER A 391 -2.20 2.35 10.63
N GLY A 392 -1.76 1.19 11.13
CA GLY A 392 -0.44 0.61 10.87
C GLY A 392 0.71 1.25 11.65
N LEU A 393 0.44 2.26 12.49
CA LEU A 393 1.49 2.92 13.28
C LEU A 393 2.04 2.04 14.43
N GLY A 394 1.26 1.03 14.87
CA GLY A 394 1.65 0.10 15.93
C GLY A 394 2.51 -1.10 15.46
N ILE A 395 2.87 -1.15 14.17
CA ILE A 395 3.69 -2.25 13.64
C ILE A 395 5.11 -2.14 14.16
N ARG A 396 5.63 -3.26 14.68
CA ARG A 396 6.99 -3.42 15.15
C ARG A 396 7.57 -4.73 14.64
N TYR A 397 8.80 -4.71 14.13
CA TYR A 397 9.52 -5.91 13.69
C TYR A 397 10.49 -6.38 14.77
N ASP A 398 10.69 -7.69 14.84
CA ASP A 398 11.83 -8.24 15.55
C ASP A 398 13.09 -8.08 14.69
N VAL A 399 13.96 -7.17 15.13
CA VAL A 399 15.21 -6.85 14.43
C VAL A 399 16.45 -7.38 15.17
N GLY A 400 16.27 -8.05 16.31
CA GLY A 400 17.33 -8.43 17.25
C GLY A 400 17.98 -7.23 17.96
N GLY A 401 18.85 -7.51 18.94
CA GLY A 401 19.60 -6.50 19.70
C GLY A 401 19.07 -6.23 21.12
N PRO A 402 19.74 -5.37 21.90
CA PRO A 402 19.35 -5.06 23.27
C PRO A 402 18.02 -4.27 23.33
N PRO A 403 17.23 -4.39 24.41
CA PRO A 403 15.95 -3.70 24.52
C PRO A 403 16.09 -2.17 24.41
N HIS A 404 15.38 -1.57 23.45
CA HIS A 404 15.23 -0.13 23.33
C HIS A 404 13.80 0.21 22.86
N PRO A 405 13.12 1.25 23.38
CA PRO A 405 11.73 1.55 23.04
C PRO A 405 11.47 1.71 21.53
N LEU A 406 12.42 2.30 20.80
CA LEU A 406 12.33 2.51 19.35
C LEU A 406 12.76 1.31 18.50
N LEU A 407 13.44 0.30 19.05
CA LEU A 407 14.04 -0.78 18.26
C LEU A 407 12.98 -1.62 17.54
N GLY A 408 13.06 -1.74 16.22
CA GLY A 408 12.07 -2.44 15.39
C GLY A 408 10.78 -1.66 15.18
N ALA A 409 10.60 -0.50 15.80
CA ALA A 409 9.49 0.41 15.51
C ALA A 409 9.83 1.27 14.30
N ARG A 410 8.81 1.87 13.68
CA ARG A 410 9.01 2.94 12.70
C ARG A 410 9.68 4.14 13.38
N LEU A 411 10.55 4.84 12.65
CA LEU A 411 11.10 6.13 13.06
C LEU A 411 9.94 7.10 13.29
N PRO A 412 9.80 7.66 14.51
CA PRO A 412 8.75 8.64 14.78
C PRO A 412 8.88 9.88 13.88
N HIS A 413 7.75 10.50 13.59
CA HIS A 413 7.78 11.82 12.98
C HIS A 413 8.36 12.83 13.98
N ALA A 414 9.45 13.49 13.61
CA ALA A 414 10.05 14.56 14.39
C ALA A 414 10.59 15.66 13.45
N ARG A 415 10.56 16.89 13.95
CA ARG A 415 11.24 18.04 13.35
C ARG A 415 12.63 18.16 13.98
N LEU A 416 13.62 18.36 13.13
CA LEU A 416 15.03 18.32 13.48
C LEU A 416 15.75 19.50 12.81
N LEU A 417 16.83 19.97 13.41
CA LEU A 417 17.77 20.90 12.77
C LEU A 417 18.95 20.09 12.22
N VAL A 418 19.16 20.13 10.92
CA VAL A 418 20.30 19.50 10.23
C VAL A 418 21.15 20.61 9.63
N ALA A 419 22.38 20.78 10.13
CA ALA A 419 23.24 21.91 9.78
C ALA A 419 22.53 23.28 9.88
N GLY A 420 21.71 23.45 10.92
CA GLY A 420 20.93 24.67 11.17
C GLY A 420 19.64 24.82 10.35
N ALA A 421 19.37 23.94 9.38
CA ALA A 421 18.15 23.98 8.57
C ALA A 421 17.07 23.05 9.13
N PRO A 422 15.80 23.48 9.23
CA PRO A 422 14.70 22.64 9.67
C PRO A 422 14.43 21.54 8.65
N ARG A 423 14.35 20.30 9.13
CA ARG A 423 14.02 19.09 8.37
C ARG A 423 13.06 18.22 9.16
N THR A 424 12.40 17.28 8.50
CA THR A 424 11.66 16.22 9.20
C THR A 424 12.33 14.86 9.03
N THR A 425 12.06 13.93 9.95
CA THR A 425 12.53 12.55 9.84
C THR A 425 12.08 11.86 8.55
N ALA A 426 10.91 12.22 7.99
CA ALA A 426 10.47 11.71 6.69
C ALA A 426 11.34 12.23 5.54
N GLU A 427 11.77 13.49 5.59
CA GLU A 427 12.64 14.06 4.57
C GLU A 427 14.01 13.42 4.51
N LEU A 428 14.53 12.96 5.65
CA LEU A 428 15.81 12.25 5.73
C LEU A 428 15.76 10.87 5.07
N LEU A 429 14.56 10.31 4.86
CA LEU A 429 14.36 9.00 4.23
C LEU A 429 14.14 9.09 2.71
N ARG A 430 14.04 10.29 2.13
CA ARG A 430 13.73 10.51 0.70
C ARG A 430 14.71 9.88 -0.28
N SER A 431 15.97 9.69 0.13
CA SER A 431 16.99 9.03 -0.70
C SER A 431 16.72 7.54 -0.91
N GLY A 432 15.85 6.91 -0.11
CA GLY A 432 15.61 5.47 -0.14
C GLY A 432 16.81 4.65 0.36
N ARG A 433 17.78 5.27 1.04
CA ARG A 433 18.95 4.63 1.62
C ARG A 433 18.75 4.36 3.12
N GLY A 434 19.66 3.61 3.74
CA GLY A 434 19.71 3.53 5.19
C GLY A 434 20.08 4.89 5.80
N LEU A 435 19.72 5.13 7.05
CA LEU A 435 20.04 6.37 7.75
C LEU A 435 20.67 6.06 9.11
N LEU A 436 21.88 6.56 9.35
CA LEU A 436 22.50 6.63 10.67
C LEU A 436 22.35 8.05 11.20
N LEU A 437 21.44 8.25 12.14
CA LEU A 437 21.09 9.53 12.72
C LEU A 437 21.74 9.69 14.10
N GLY A 438 22.62 10.70 14.25
CA GLY A 438 23.13 11.15 15.55
C GLY A 438 22.30 12.33 16.07
N LEU A 439 21.75 12.21 17.27
CA LEU A 439 20.88 13.20 17.89
C LEU A 439 21.65 14.02 18.92
N GLY A 440 21.72 15.34 18.75
CA GLY A 440 22.45 16.28 19.61
C GLY A 440 23.98 16.19 19.51
N GLY A 441 24.50 15.58 18.43
CA GLY A 441 25.92 15.31 18.22
C GLY A 441 26.15 14.21 17.18
N ALA A 442 27.40 14.07 16.74
CA ALA A 442 27.75 13.09 15.70
C ALA A 442 27.38 11.66 16.12
N PRO A 443 26.87 10.83 15.18
CA PRO A 443 26.65 9.41 15.45
C PRO A 443 27.98 8.66 15.64
N PRO A 444 27.96 7.43 16.19
CA PRO A 444 29.16 6.63 16.34
C PRO A 444 29.89 6.42 15.02
N ALA A 445 31.22 6.40 15.07
CA ALA A 445 32.06 6.10 13.92
C ALA A 445 31.91 4.64 13.45
N GLY A 446 32.39 4.33 12.25
CA GLY A 446 32.41 2.96 11.72
C GLY A 446 31.35 2.64 10.67
N ALA A 447 30.59 3.64 10.22
CA ALA A 447 29.68 3.50 9.08
C ALA A 447 30.34 3.80 7.71
N ASP A 448 31.62 4.20 7.69
CA ASP A 448 32.31 4.65 6.47
C ASP A 448 32.32 3.59 5.35
N GLY A 449 32.46 2.31 5.72
CA GLY A 449 32.38 1.19 4.78
C GLY A 449 30.99 0.97 4.16
N TRP A 450 29.96 1.66 4.64
CA TRP A 450 28.60 1.60 4.13
C TRP A 450 28.14 2.94 3.54
N ALA A 451 29.04 3.89 3.30
CA ALA A 451 28.71 5.21 2.74
C ALA A 451 27.99 5.12 1.37
N ASP A 452 28.12 4.02 0.65
CA ASP A 452 27.40 3.76 -0.59
C ASP A 452 25.95 3.25 -0.38
N ARG A 453 25.51 3.01 0.86
CA ARG A 453 24.19 2.46 1.23
C ARG A 453 23.49 3.14 2.41
N VAL A 454 24.24 3.79 3.30
CA VAL A 454 23.76 4.44 4.52
C VAL A 454 24.18 5.90 4.51
N ASP A 455 23.22 6.81 4.70
CA ASP A 455 23.44 8.23 4.90
C ASP A 455 23.71 8.50 6.38
N VAL A 456 24.77 9.25 6.68
CA VAL A 456 25.13 9.62 8.05
C VAL A 456 24.72 11.07 8.28
N VAL A 457 23.85 11.31 9.25
CA VAL A 457 23.28 12.63 9.53
C VAL A 457 23.43 12.95 11.01
N THR A 458 23.96 14.13 11.29
CA THR A 458 23.91 14.75 12.62
C THR A 458 22.75 15.73 12.66
N ALA A 459 21.90 15.62 13.67
CA ALA A 459 20.75 16.49 13.83
C ALA A 459 20.55 16.88 15.29
N GLU A 460 20.00 18.06 15.52
CA GLU A 460 19.50 18.47 16.83
C GLU A 460 17.97 18.31 16.85
N PRO A 461 17.39 17.66 17.88
CA PRO A 461 15.96 17.75 18.10
C PRO A 461 15.53 19.22 18.19
N GLU A 462 14.41 19.59 17.55
CA GLU A 462 13.82 20.91 17.79
C GLU A 462 13.54 21.03 19.31
N PRO A 463 13.81 22.19 19.95
CA PRO A 463 13.66 22.36 21.39
C PRO A 463 12.27 21.93 21.88
N PRO A 464 12.15 21.51 23.16
CA PRO A 464 10.91 21.01 23.71
C PRO A 464 9.75 21.95 23.41
N ARG A 465 8.59 21.37 23.09
CA ARG A 465 7.36 22.15 22.91
C ARG A 465 7.09 22.98 24.18
N ALA A 466 6.40 24.10 24.03
CA ALA A 466 6.08 25.01 25.14
C ALA A 466 5.32 24.34 26.30
N ASP A 467 4.75 23.16 26.08
CA ASP A 467 4.08 22.31 27.07
C ASP A 467 5.04 21.44 27.91
N GLY A 468 6.34 21.47 27.64
CA GLY A 468 7.37 20.72 28.37
C GLY A 468 7.36 19.20 28.11
N ALA A 469 6.56 18.72 27.14
CA ALA A 469 6.48 17.30 26.82
C ALA A 469 7.75 16.83 26.09
N ALA A 470 8.31 15.71 26.54
CA ALA A 470 9.44 15.07 25.89
C ALA A 470 9.08 14.66 24.44
N GLY A 471 9.96 14.96 23.50
CA GLY A 471 9.86 14.54 22.12
C GLY A 471 9.99 13.01 21.97
N PRO A 472 9.50 12.43 20.86
CA PRO A 472 9.53 10.97 20.66
C PRO A 472 10.95 10.40 20.43
N LEU A 473 11.95 11.25 20.34
CA LEU A 473 13.37 10.90 20.16
C LEU A 473 14.22 11.26 21.41
N ASP A 474 13.60 11.81 22.45
CA ASP A 474 14.31 12.25 23.64
C ASP A 474 14.95 11.06 24.37
N GLY A 475 16.13 11.30 24.94
CA GLY A 475 16.93 10.26 25.60
C GLY A 475 17.62 9.28 24.64
N THR A 476 17.45 9.43 23.31
CA THR A 476 18.14 8.60 22.31
C THR A 476 19.37 9.31 21.77
N GLY A 477 20.54 8.66 21.81
CA GLY A 477 21.80 9.26 21.33
C GLY A 477 22.00 9.10 19.82
N ALA A 478 21.72 7.91 19.29
CA ALA A 478 21.82 7.62 17.87
C ALA A 478 20.87 6.48 17.43
N LEU A 479 20.52 6.48 16.14
CA LEU A 479 19.63 5.51 15.52
C LEU A 479 20.17 5.04 14.17
N LEU A 480 20.13 3.74 13.91
CA LEU A 480 20.25 3.18 12.56
C LEU A 480 18.86 2.82 12.07
N VAL A 481 18.46 3.39 10.95
CA VAL A 481 17.13 3.26 10.36
C VAL A 481 17.26 2.63 8.98
N ARG A 482 16.44 1.62 8.72
CA ARG A 482 16.33 0.94 7.42
C ARG A 482 15.69 1.86 6.36
N PRO A 483 15.86 1.55 5.07
CA PRO A 483 15.22 2.30 3.98
C PRO A 483 13.69 2.38 4.03
N ASP A 484 13.04 1.45 4.74
CA ASP A 484 11.59 1.44 4.98
C ASP A 484 11.19 2.17 6.28
N GLY A 485 12.12 2.90 6.88
CA GLY A 485 11.89 3.76 8.04
C GLY A 485 11.79 3.02 9.37
N TYR A 486 12.11 1.72 9.44
CA TYR A 486 12.14 0.97 10.70
C TYR A 486 13.52 1.01 11.35
N VAL A 487 13.56 1.22 12.67
CA VAL A 487 14.80 1.31 13.44
C VAL A 487 15.41 -0.09 13.57
N ALA A 488 16.60 -0.28 13.02
CA ALA A 488 17.37 -1.52 13.07
C ALA A 488 18.34 -1.58 14.26
N TRP A 489 18.75 -0.42 14.78
CA TRP A 489 19.57 -0.30 15.98
C TRP A 489 19.31 1.07 16.62
N ALA A 490 19.38 1.11 17.95
CA ALA A 490 19.27 2.32 18.74
C ALA A 490 20.21 2.23 19.93
N GLY A 491 20.93 3.30 20.23
CA GLY A 491 21.91 3.30 21.31
C GLY A 491 22.44 4.67 21.64
N ASP A 492 23.43 4.70 22.51
CA ASP A 492 24.20 5.89 22.82
C ASP A 492 25.31 6.12 21.77
N ARG A 493 26.19 7.09 22.03
CA ARG A 493 27.29 7.42 21.13
C ARG A 493 28.49 6.48 21.21
N ARG A 494 28.48 5.48 22.10
CA ARG A 494 29.54 4.45 22.16
C ARG A 494 29.46 3.50 20.97
N GLY A 495 28.25 3.30 20.42
CA GLY A 495 28.05 2.52 19.20
C GLY A 495 28.06 1.00 19.41
N ASP A 496 27.85 0.54 20.65
CA ASP A 496 27.80 -0.89 20.96
C ASP A 496 26.75 -1.60 20.09
N GLY A 497 27.17 -2.62 19.35
CA GLY A 497 26.32 -3.38 18.43
C GLY A 497 26.01 -2.71 17.07
N LEU A 498 26.46 -1.47 16.82
CA LEU A 498 26.17 -0.78 15.55
C LEU A 498 26.78 -1.52 14.34
N ALA A 499 28.03 -1.97 14.45
CA ALA A 499 28.71 -2.69 13.36
C ALA A 499 28.02 -4.03 13.02
N GLU A 500 27.46 -4.71 14.02
CA GLU A 500 26.67 -5.92 13.80
C GLU A 500 25.36 -5.61 13.07
N ALA A 501 24.64 -4.57 13.51
CA ALA A 501 23.42 -4.13 12.85
C ALA A 501 23.67 -3.68 11.40
N LEU A 502 24.76 -2.96 11.13
CA LEU A 502 25.17 -2.57 9.78
C LEU A 502 25.42 -3.80 8.90
N ARG A 503 26.15 -4.80 9.39
CA ARG A 503 26.38 -6.06 8.64
C ARG A 503 25.09 -6.83 8.39
N ARG A 504 24.24 -6.96 9.41
CA ARG A 504 22.98 -7.70 9.34
C ARG A 504 22.01 -7.12 8.30
N TRP A 505 21.92 -5.80 8.20
CA TRP A 505 20.91 -5.14 7.37
C TRP A 505 21.45 -4.60 6.04
N PHE A 506 22.73 -4.26 5.96
CA PHE A 506 23.34 -3.63 4.79
C PHE A 506 24.49 -4.43 4.18
N GLY A 507 24.84 -5.60 4.72
CA GLY A 507 25.89 -6.48 4.19
C GLY A 507 27.30 -6.08 4.62
N THR A 508 28.32 -6.62 3.97
CA THR A 508 29.72 -6.32 4.28
C THR A 508 30.08 -4.87 3.94
N PRO A 509 31.03 -4.26 4.67
CA PRO A 509 31.56 -2.95 4.29
C PRO A 509 32.22 -3.04 2.90
N GLY A 510 32.00 -2.04 2.06
CA GLY A 510 32.71 -1.88 0.80
C GLY A 510 34.14 -1.41 1.03
N GLU A 511 35.01 -1.59 0.03
CA GLU A 511 36.35 -1.02 0.08
C GLU A 511 36.28 0.51 0.15
N PRO A 512 37.08 1.16 1.01
CA PRO A 512 37.10 2.61 1.13
C PRO A 512 37.54 3.22 -0.19
N HIS A 513 36.59 3.72 -0.97
CA HIS A 513 36.91 4.55 -2.13
C HIS A 513 37.50 5.85 -1.59
N GLY A 514 38.76 6.12 -1.96
CA GLY A 514 39.50 7.30 -1.52
C GLY A 514 38.65 8.56 -1.66
N ARG A 515 38.66 9.40 -0.61
CA ARG A 515 37.94 10.66 -0.50
C ARG A 515 37.98 11.46 -1.81
N ALA A 516 36.91 11.41 -2.59
CA ALA A 516 36.61 12.48 -3.52
C ALA A 516 36.08 13.65 -2.67
N THR A 517 36.86 14.72 -2.63
CA THR A 517 36.57 15.99 -1.95
C THR A 517 35.15 16.47 -2.24
N ALA A 518 34.47 16.93 -1.19
CA ALA A 518 33.14 17.50 -1.24
C ALA A 518 33.03 18.60 -2.30
N ALA A 519 32.28 18.32 -3.37
CA ALA A 519 31.75 19.31 -4.28
C ALA A 519 30.23 19.36 -4.07
N THR A 520 29.80 20.46 -3.44
CA THR A 520 28.45 21.03 -3.36
C THR A 520 27.36 20.36 -4.19
N ALA A 521 26.41 19.72 -3.51
CA ALA A 521 25.12 19.32 -4.06
C ALA A 521 24.24 20.57 -4.31
N ALA A 522 24.36 21.15 -5.49
CA ALA A 522 23.41 22.11 -6.04
C ALA A 522 23.14 21.72 -7.50
N GLY A 523 22.06 20.98 -7.76
CA GLY A 523 21.68 20.67 -9.14
C GLY A 523 20.73 19.49 -9.33
N ALA A 524 19.50 19.57 -8.82
CA ALA A 524 18.36 18.84 -9.37
C ALA A 524 17.03 19.42 -8.84
N ALA A 525 16.76 20.69 -9.15
CA ALA A 525 15.43 21.26 -9.06
C ALA A 525 15.29 22.35 -10.13
N ARG A 526 14.92 21.94 -11.34
CA ARG A 526 14.24 22.82 -12.30
C ARG A 526 13.06 22.05 -12.87
N ARG A 527 11.97 22.02 -12.11
CA ARG A 527 10.63 21.95 -12.71
C ARG A 527 10.31 23.38 -13.12
N THR A 528 10.12 23.59 -14.41
CA THR A 528 9.72 24.86 -15.00
C THR A 528 8.34 25.25 -14.48
N GLU A 529 8.28 26.29 -13.65
CA GLU A 529 7.04 27.01 -13.38
C GLU A 529 6.55 27.63 -14.70
N ARG A 530 5.47 27.08 -15.26
CA ARG A 530 4.65 27.80 -16.25
C ARG A 530 3.67 28.66 -15.47
N THR A 531 4.03 29.92 -15.27
CA THR A 531 3.10 30.97 -14.85
C THR A 531 2.10 31.21 -15.99
N HIS A 532 0.82 30.94 -15.71
CA HIS A 532 -0.28 31.31 -16.58
C HIS A 532 -0.74 32.71 -16.19
N THR A 533 -0.23 33.72 -16.88
CA THR A 533 -0.71 35.10 -16.77
C THR A 533 -1.98 35.24 -17.61
N PRO A 534 -3.11 35.74 -17.07
CA PRO A 534 -4.30 36.00 -17.88
C PRO A 534 -4.09 37.26 -18.72
N ALA A 535 -4.47 37.20 -20.01
CA ALA A 535 -4.42 38.31 -20.94
C ALA A 535 -5.45 39.40 -20.57
N PRO A 536 -5.17 40.69 -20.82
CA PRO A 536 -6.09 41.78 -20.51
C PRO A 536 -7.24 41.84 -21.52
N VAL A 537 -8.45 42.03 -20.99
CA VAL A 537 -9.65 42.34 -21.77
C VAL A 537 -9.53 43.77 -22.29
N HIS A 538 -9.40 43.92 -23.60
CA HIS A 538 -9.54 45.22 -24.26
C HIS A 538 -11.03 45.60 -24.32
N HIS A 539 -11.39 46.64 -23.56
CA HIS A 539 -12.55 47.46 -23.88
C HIS A 539 -12.18 48.43 -25.01
N GLY A 540 -12.98 48.44 -26.07
CA GLY A 540 -12.99 49.46 -27.13
C GLY A 540 -14.43 49.66 -27.62
N PRO A 541 -14.86 50.89 -27.92
CA PRO A 541 -16.27 51.28 -27.85
C PRO A 541 -16.99 51.25 -29.21
N ALA A 542 -18.26 50.84 -29.18
CA ALA A 542 -19.43 51.40 -29.88
C ALA A 542 -20.59 50.41 -29.75
#